data_AF-A0A1G4A149-F1
#
_entry.id   AF-A0A1G4A149-F1
#
_cell.length_a   1.000
_cell.length_b   1.000
_cell.length_c   1.000
_cell.angle_alpha   90.00
_cell.angle_beta   90.00
_cell.angle_gamma   90.00
#
_symmetry.space_group_name_H-M   'P 1'
#
loop_
_entity.id
_entity.type
_entity.pdbx_description
1 polymer ?
#
loop_
_entity_poly.entity_id
_entity_poly.type
_entity_poly.pdbx_seq_one_letter_code
_entity_poly.pdbx_strand_id
1 'polypeptide(L)'
;MSNLNASQLPGYITSAKPNPYGNRAPWYKNTAPTYAGIFLWFVFWQGATTTQQGFLGGTLAHGVGVALLGLVIAALVCHAMFYFVPGMLGMKTGLPLYIVGTSTFGAKGGFFMPGFLMGVLQFGWLGVNTYFAALALSAMIPVKAEIIMVVWGVLAAFVGLKGIQYVAKVATFLPLIPLAVLLWMFIKTQAGIPAFQAAPFIASHKALVASSPGVLSEWSVMTAILTYVVGFFATAGAAGVDFGTNSRDKKDVSMGGLVGVAYAIIITAGLSMFIVAGVYGSPEFKDAALKAGAAKKEFILDSFNLIPIVLGGETGKWVMFLLALAAFPPACFSSFIAANSFKTTMPKVNPFISVGIGAAVSIALAVTGAAGKVIPVFVVIGASFGPICGAMMADYVLSGGKWTGPRMGFNPAGWIAWLLGFVVGILPNIGIDVPAAPALAFIVGAVAYYICAKIDLQNDIIPWLYERGQIVEREKKLILIVEDEVDMANLIELHLREAGYDTLVASDGVAGLDDAIKHTPDLVLLDMELPRMHGLEVCRRLRATPATRHIPTLVVSSLSSTEMKVQGLHTGADDYLTKPFKPAELLARVEALLRRYTNLLHMESMDRPEWDTMNM
;
A
#
# COMPACT_ATOMS: atom_id res chain seq x y z
N MET A 1 2.91 -18.56 27.80
CA MET A 1 2.41 -17.68 26.70
C MET A 1 0.90 -17.70 26.74
N SER A 2 0.23 -16.55 26.66
CA SER A 2 -1.24 -16.46 26.76
C SER A 2 -1.91 -17.19 25.59
N ASN A 3 -2.98 -17.94 25.85
CA ASN A 3 -3.82 -18.61 24.85
C ASN A 3 -4.57 -17.57 23.98
N LEU A 4 -3.85 -16.89 23.08
CA LEU A 4 -4.39 -15.92 22.14
C LEU A 4 -5.04 -16.65 20.97
N ASN A 5 -6.36 -16.57 20.89
CA ASN A 5 -7.15 -17.32 19.92
C ASN A 5 -7.73 -16.38 18.83
N ALA A 6 -7.87 -16.87 17.60
CA ALA A 6 -8.33 -16.09 16.45
C ALA A 6 -9.75 -15.47 16.64
N SER A 7 -10.54 -15.99 17.58
CA SER A 7 -11.85 -15.46 17.98
C SER A 7 -11.80 -14.05 18.60
N GLN A 8 -10.62 -13.56 18.97
CA GLN A 8 -10.40 -12.22 19.51
C GLN A 8 -10.24 -11.13 18.43
N LEU A 9 -10.12 -11.53 17.16
CA LEU A 9 -9.95 -10.58 16.06
C LEU A 9 -11.28 -9.93 15.68
N PRO A 10 -11.32 -8.59 15.51
CA PRO A 10 -12.49 -7.91 14.99
C PRO A 10 -12.91 -8.42 13.60
N GLY A 11 -14.22 -8.38 13.33
CA GLY A 11 -14.82 -8.88 12.08
C GLY A 11 -14.24 -8.27 10.79
N TYR A 12 -13.75 -7.02 10.84
CA TYR A 12 -13.13 -6.39 9.67
C TYR A 12 -11.78 -7.03 9.29
N ILE A 13 -11.08 -7.65 10.26
CA ILE A 13 -9.84 -8.39 10.02
C ILE A 13 -10.17 -9.77 9.48
N THR A 14 -11.10 -10.49 10.10
CA THR A 14 -11.45 -11.87 9.71
C THR A 14 -12.18 -11.95 8.37
N SER A 15 -12.81 -10.85 7.93
CA SER A 15 -13.45 -10.76 6.61
C SER A 15 -12.53 -10.31 5.47
N ALA A 16 -11.31 -9.85 5.79
CA ALA A 16 -10.37 -9.38 4.79
C ALA A 16 -9.82 -10.54 3.96
N LYS A 17 -9.75 -10.35 2.63
CA LYS A 17 -9.23 -11.34 1.69
C LYS A 17 -8.06 -10.73 0.91
N PRO A 18 -6.89 -11.41 0.88
CA PRO A 18 -5.78 -11.03 0.02
C PRO A 18 -6.19 -11.00 -1.45
N ASN A 19 -5.58 -10.09 -2.22
CA ASN A 19 -5.63 -10.13 -3.68
C ASN A 19 -4.86 -11.36 -4.19
N PRO A 20 -5.53 -12.33 -4.85
CA PRO A 20 -4.88 -13.54 -5.37
C PRO A 20 -3.77 -13.22 -6.37
N TYR A 21 -2.74 -14.07 -6.43
CA TYR A 21 -1.61 -13.88 -7.37
C TYR A 21 -2.06 -13.78 -8.84
N GLY A 22 -3.10 -14.52 -9.24
CA GLY A 22 -3.63 -14.48 -10.62
C GLY A 22 -4.22 -13.12 -11.03
N ASN A 23 -4.57 -12.25 -10.08
CA ASN A 23 -5.10 -10.91 -10.35
C ASN A 23 -4.02 -9.84 -10.45
N ARG A 24 -2.75 -10.20 -10.19
CA ARG A 24 -1.63 -9.25 -10.10
C ARG A 24 -0.98 -9.03 -11.45
N ALA A 25 -0.49 -7.82 -11.68
CA ALA A 25 0.01 -7.39 -12.98
C ALA A 25 1.37 -6.67 -12.86
N PRO A 26 2.16 -6.62 -13.96
CA PRO A 26 3.38 -5.84 -14.01
C PRO A 26 3.17 -4.37 -13.68
N TRP A 27 4.18 -3.75 -13.08
CA TRP A 27 4.16 -2.36 -12.62
C TRP A 27 3.69 -1.34 -13.67
N TYR A 28 3.99 -1.58 -14.96
CA TYR A 28 3.65 -0.68 -16.07
C TYR A 28 2.18 -0.76 -16.48
N LYS A 29 1.40 -1.74 -15.99
CA LYS A 29 -0.04 -1.86 -16.28
C LYS A 29 -0.92 -1.19 -15.21
N ASN A 30 -0.44 -1.10 -13.98
CA ASN A 30 -1.22 -0.66 -12.82
C ASN A 30 -0.49 0.43 -12.02
N THR A 31 0.51 0.07 -11.24
CA THR A 31 1.13 0.89 -10.20
C THR A 31 1.75 2.16 -10.74
N ALA A 32 2.59 2.07 -11.79
CA ALA A 32 3.22 3.27 -12.34
C ALA A 32 2.24 4.24 -12.99
N PRO A 33 1.31 3.81 -13.89
CA PRO A 33 0.28 4.70 -14.41
C PRO A 33 -0.58 5.35 -13.33
N THR A 34 -0.97 4.60 -12.29
CA THR A 34 -1.77 5.14 -11.18
C THR A 34 -1.03 6.25 -10.43
N TYR A 35 0.23 6.01 -10.04
CA TYR A 35 1.02 7.05 -9.36
C TYR A 35 1.35 8.23 -10.27
N ALA A 36 1.69 7.99 -11.54
CA ALA A 36 1.94 9.06 -12.49
C ALA A 36 0.71 9.96 -12.65
N GLY A 37 -0.49 9.38 -12.67
CA GLY A 37 -1.75 10.14 -12.68
C GLY A 37 -1.92 11.08 -11.49
N ILE A 38 -1.43 10.71 -10.30
CA ILE A 38 -1.45 11.56 -9.10
C ILE A 38 -0.56 12.80 -9.31
N PHE A 39 0.65 12.62 -9.83
CA PHE A 39 1.61 13.71 -10.06
C PHE A 39 1.35 14.54 -11.32
N LEU A 40 0.51 14.02 -12.23
CA LEU A 40 0.02 14.77 -13.38
C LEU A 40 -1.10 15.73 -13.02
N TRP A 41 -1.74 15.57 -11.87
CA TRP A 41 -2.75 16.51 -11.41
C TRP A 41 -2.16 17.91 -11.24
N PHE A 42 -2.79 18.91 -11.85
CA PHE A 42 -2.23 20.26 -11.93
C PHE A 42 -1.99 20.95 -10.59
N VAL A 43 -2.72 20.54 -9.56
CA VAL A 43 -2.52 21.07 -8.21
C VAL A 43 -1.15 20.69 -7.63
N PHE A 44 -0.59 19.56 -8.03
CA PHE A 44 0.76 19.16 -7.63
C PHE A 44 1.83 20.02 -8.27
N TRP A 45 1.80 20.20 -9.59
CA TRP A 45 2.91 20.86 -10.26
C TRP A 45 2.78 22.39 -10.24
N GLN A 46 1.58 22.97 -10.06
CA GLN A 46 1.41 24.43 -10.04
C GLN A 46 2.26 25.09 -8.94
N GLY A 47 2.38 24.46 -7.77
CA GLY A 47 3.05 25.04 -6.60
C GLY A 47 4.52 24.67 -6.44
N ALA A 48 5.11 23.95 -7.40
CA ALA A 48 6.50 23.45 -7.29
C ALA A 48 7.55 24.56 -7.09
N THR A 49 7.20 25.79 -7.47
CA THR A 49 8.03 27.00 -7.46
C THR A 49 7.69 27.97 -6.33
N THR A 50 6.66 27.68 -5.53
CA THR A 50 6.15 28.56 -4.48
C THR A 50 6.67 28.15 -3.10
N THR A 51 6.50 29.03 -2.10
CA THR A 51 6.89 28.78 -0.70
C THR A 51 5.80 29.29 0.25
N GLN A 52 5.74 28.76 1.48
CA GLN A 52 4.61 28.96 2.41
C GLN A 52 4.35 30.43 2.75
N GLN A 53 5.40 31.24 2.86
CA GLN A 53 5.32 32.65 3.23
C GLN A 53 5.60 33.59 2.03
N GLY A 54 5.66 33.05 0.81
CA GLY A 54 5.96 33.85 -0.38
C GLY A 54 7.36 34.48 -0.36
N PHE A 55 8.37 33.76 0.13
CA PHE A 55 9.76 34.21 0.13
C PHE A 55 10.22 34.65 -1.27
N LEU A 56 11.05 35.67 -1.30
CA LEU A 56 11.57 36.22 -2.55
C LEU A 56 12.23 35.14 -3.41
N GLY A 57 11.81 35.09 -4.69
CA GLY A 57 12.27 34.11 -5.66
C GLY A 57 11.69 32.69 -5.49
N GLY A 58 10.89 32.42 -4.46
CA GLY A 58 10.32 31.09 -4.24
C GLY A 58 11.39 30.01 -4.15
N THR A 59 11.15 28.84 -4.76
CA THR A 59 12.15 27.76 -4.81
C THR A 59 13.21 27.98 -5.91
N LEU A 60 13.05 28.97 -6.78
CA LEU A 60 14.01 29.32 -7.83
C LEU A 60 14.99 30.43 -7.40
N ALA A 61 14.97 30.81 -6.12
CA ALA A 61 15.78 31.88 -5.57
C ALA A 61 17.31 31.72 -5.77
N HIS A 62 17.78 30.47 -5.92
CA HIS A 62 19.20 30.14 -6.20
C HIS A 62 19.39 29.53 -7.58
N GLY A 63 18.49 29.82 -8.51
CA GLY A 63 18.51 29.23 -9.85
C GLY A 63 17.81 27.88 -9.92
N VAL A 64 17.69 27.37 -11.15
CA VAL A 64 16.99 26.12 -11.43
C VAL A 64 17.76 24.90 -10.90
N GLY A 65 19.09 24.95 -10.86
CA GLY A 65 19.93 23.83 -10.42
C GLY A 65 19.66 23.39 -8.98
N VAL A 66 19.64 24.32 -8.02
CA VAL A 66 19.36 24.02 -6.61
C VAL A 66 17.93 23.48 -6.44
N ALA A 67 16.96 24.05 -7.16
CA ALA A 67 15.58 23.59 -7.13
C ALA A 67 15.44 22.15 -7.66
N LEU A 68 16.09 21.82 -8.79
CA LEU A 68 16.07 20.48 -9.36
C LEU A 68 16.77 19.47 -8.45
N LEU A 69 17.88 19.84 -7.80
CA LEU A 69 18.54 18.98 -6.83
C LEU A 69 17.60 18.66 -5.65
N GLY A 70 16.95 19.68 -5.09
CA GLY A 70 15.94 19.50 -4.04
C GLY A 70 14.78 18.62 -4.48
N LEU A 71 14.33 18.78 -5.73
CA LEU A 71 13.26 17.98 -6.32
C LEU A 71 13.65 16.50 -6.49
N VAL A 72 14.86 16.21 -6.99
CA VAL A 72 15.38 14.85 -7.13
C VAL A 72 15.47 14.17 -5.76
N ILE A 73 16.00 14.87 -4.75
CA ILE A 73 16.07 14.35 -3.39
C ILE A 73 14.65 14.06 -2.85
N ALA A 74 13.72 15.00 -3.01
CA ALA A 74 12.34 14.80 -2.57
C ALA A 74 11.66 13.62 -3.28
N ALA A 75 11.89 13.45 -4.58
CA ALA A 75 11.38 12.32 -5.37
C ALA A 75 11.91 10.97 -4.88
N LEU A 76 13.21 10.90 -4.58
CA LEU A 76 13.84 9.70 -4.02
C LEU A 76 13.36 9.41 -2.60
N VAL A 77 13.16 10.45 -1.77
CA VAL A 77 12.56 10.32 -0.43
C VAL A 77 11.14 9.74 -0.53
N CYS A 78 10.31 10.26 -1.44
CA CYS A 78 8.97 9.71 -1.69
C CYS A 78 9.02 8.22 -2.05
N HIS A 79 9.92 7.83 -2.96
CA HIS A 79 10.10 6.42 -3.33
C HIS A 79 10.58 5.56 -2.14
N ALA A 80 11.70 5.92 -1.53
CA ALA A 80 12.41 5.07 -0.58
C ALA A 80 11.73 5.03 0.79
N MET A 81 11.31 6.17 1.32
CA MET A 81 10.76 6.27 2.68
C MET A 81 9.25 6.00 2.68
N PHE A 82 8.50 6.65 1.77
CA PHE A 82 7.04 6.65 1.85
C PHE A 82 6.37 5.53 1.06
N TYR A 83 6.97 5.07 -0.03
CA TYR A 83 6.34 4.11 -0.93
C TYR A 83 6.86 2.69 -0.78
N PHE A 84 8.18 2.50 -0.76
CA PHE A 84 8.77 1.18 -0.98
C PHE A 84 8.32 0.15 0.06
N VAL A 85 8.41 0.46 1.35
CA VAL A 85 7.99 -0.48 2.40
C VAL A 85 6.47 -0.72 2.40
N PRO A 86 5.60 0.31 2.35
CA PRO A 86 4.17 0.11 2.12
C PRO A 86 3.87 -0.79 0.91
N GLY A 87 4.49 -0.52 -0.24
CA GLY A 87 4.37 -1.35 -1.45
C GLY A 87 4.79 -2.80 -1.24
N MET A 88 5.90 -3.04 -0.55
CA MET A 88 6.38 -4.38 -0.22
C MET A 88 5.42 -5.12 0.71
N LEU A 89 4.88 -4.45 1.74
CA LEU A 89 3.89 -5.03 2.63
C LEU A 89 2.61 -5.40 1.89
N GLY A 90 2.11 -4.52 1.03
CA GLY A 90 0.97 -4.78 0.15
C GLY A 90 1.18 -5.97 -0.77
N MET A 91 2.35 -6.04 -1.42
CA MET A 91 2.71 -7.16 -2.30
C MET A 91 2.82 -8.48 -1.54
N LYS A 92 3.47 -8.49 -0.36
CA LYS A 92 3.66 -9.72 0.42
C LYS A 92 2.37 -10.25 1.03
N THR A 93 1.46 -9.35 1.42
CA THR A 93 0.22 -9.74 2.10
C THR A 93 -0.94 -9.90 1.14
N GLY A 94 -0.98 -9.14 0.04
CA GLY A 94 -2.17 -8.94 -0.77
C GLY A 94 -3.29 -8.20 -0.03
N LEU A 95 -3.05 -7.69 1.18
CA LEU A 95 -4.05 -7.11 2.05
C LEU A 95 -4.02 -5.57 2.00
N PRO A 96 -5.16 -4.92 2.23
CA PRO A 96 -5.23 -3.47 2.21
C PRO A 96 -4.56 -2.83 3.43
N LEU A 97 -4.27 -1.53 3.32
CA LEU A 97 -3.55 -0.72 4.30
C LEU A 97 -4.14 -0.82 5.72
N TYR A 98 -5.47 -0.81 5.85
CA TYR A 98 -6.14 -0.89 7.16
C TYR A 98 -5.97 -2.25 7.86
N ILE A 99 -5.63 -3.31 7.11
CA ILE A 99 -5.29 -4.62 7.68
C ILE A 99 -3.81 -4.69 7.98
N VAL A 100 -2.95 -4.30 7.04
CA VAL A 100 -1.50 -4.32 7.24
C VAL A 100 -1.11 -3.47 8.45
N GLY A 101 -1.75 -2.31 8.62
CA GLY A 101 -1.53 -1.42 9.76
C GLY A 101 -1.86 -2.03 11.13
N THR A 102 -2.57 -3.15 11.22
CA THR A 102 -2.86 -3.83 12.50
C THR A 102 -1.61 -4.39 13.19
N SER A 103 -0.54 -4.66 12.44
CA SER A 103 0.78 -5.02 12.99
C SER A 103 1.42 -3.85 13.74
N THR A 104 1.23 -2.64 13.22
CA THR A 104 1.84 -1.43 13.77
C THR A 104 0.96 -0.79 14.85
N PHE A 105 -0.37 -0.73 14.66
CA PHE A 105 -1.31 -0.02 15.55
C PHE A 105 -2.20 -0.94 16.40
N GLY A 106 -2.10 -2.26 16.23
CA GLY A 106 -2.91 -3.26 16.91
C GLY A 106 -4.25 -3.53 16.20
N ALA A 107 -4.94 -4.61 16.57
CA ALA A 107 -6.17 -5.06 15.94
C ALA A 107 -7.37 -4.12 16.18
N LYS A 108 -7.40 -3.40 17.30
CA LYS A 108 -8.38 -2.33 17.54
C LYS A 108 -7.92 -1.01 16.93
N GLY A 109 -6.62 -0.73 16.97
CA GLY A 109 -6.06 0.52 16.46
C GLY A 109 -5.99 0.60 14.94
N GLY A 110 -5.67 -0.51 14.25
CA GLY A 110 -5.51 -0.66 12.79
C GLY A 110 -6.73 -0.16 12.00
N PHE A 111 -7.90 -0.35 12.58
CA PHE A 111 -9.17 0.17 12.10
C PHE A 111 -9.19 1.70 12.01
N PHE A 112 -8.69 2.39 13.04
CA PHE A 112 -8.64 3.85 13.08
C PHE A 112 -7.43 4.37 12.30
N MET A 113 -6.25 3.83 12.63
CA MET A 113 -4.95 4.20 12.09
C MET A 113 -4.34 2.98 11.41
N PRO A 114 -4.06 3.02 10.10
CA PRO A 114 -4.24 4.12 9.14
C PRO A 114 -5.64 4.20 8.49
N GLY A 115 -6.50 3.18 8.66
CA GLY A 115 -7.70 2.97 7.83
C GLY A 115 -8.71 4.12 7.83
N PHE A 116 -9.34 4.39 8.98
CA PHE A 116 -10.33 5.46 9.11
C PHE A 116 -9.77 6.84 8.76
N LEU A 117 -8.54 7.13 9.21
CA LEU A 117 -7.88 8.40 8.96
C LEU A 117 -7.72 8.69 7.47
N MET A 118 -7.38 7.67 6.66
CA MET A 118 -7.33 7.79 5.19
C MET A 118 -8.67 8.27 4.64
N GLY A 119 -9.79 7.69 5.08
CA GLY A 119 -11.13 8.08 4.64
C GLY A 119 -11.49 9.53 4.98
N VAL A 120 -11.17 9.97 6.21
CA VAL A 120 -11.43 11.36 6.65
C VAL A 120 -10.63 12.37 5.84
N LEU A 121 -9.34 12.10 5.60
CA LEU A 121 -8.47 13.03 4.89
C LEU A 121 -8.80 13.15 3.39
N GLN A 122 -9.55 12.20 2.81
CA GLN A 122 -10.07 12.36 1.45
C GLN A 122 -11.02 13.55 1.29
N PHE A 123 -11.71 13.97 2.36
CA PHE A 123 -12.50 15.20 2.31
C PHE A 123 -11.61 16.45 2.23
N GLY A 124 -10.42 16.41 2.82
CA GLY A 124 -9.40 17.44 2.60
C GLY A 124 -9.01 17.52 1.13
N TRP A 125 -8.69 16.39 0.50
CA TRP A 125 -8.36 16.32 -0.93
C TRP A 125 -9.51 16.74 -1.84
N LEU A 126 -10.76 16.36 -1.51
CA LEU A 126 -11.95 16.83 -2.21
C LEU A 126 -12.08 18.35 -2.10
N GLY A 127 -11.81 18.95 -0.93
CA GLY A 127 -11.82 20.40 -0.74
C GLY A 127 -10.76 21.11 -1.59
N VAL A 128 -9.51 20.61 -1.58
CA VAL A 128 -8.43 21.14 -2.43
C VAL A 128 -8.79 21.06 -3.91
N ASN A 129 -9.29 19.91 -4.36
CA ASN A 129 -9.73 19.72 -5.73
C ASN A 129 -10.86 20.69 -6.09
N THR A 130 -11.88 20.77 -5.25
CA THR A 130 -13.03 21.65 -5.44
C THR A 130 -12.60 23.10 -5.59
N TYR A 131 -11.66 23.56 -4.76
CA TYR A 131 -11.13 24.92 -4.83
C TYR A 131 -10.44 25.19 -6.18
N PHE A 132 -9.42 24.41 -6.54
CA PHE A 132 -8.62 24.69 -7.73
C PHE A 132 -9.36 24.39 -9.03
N ALA A 133 -10.19 23.34 -9.08
CA ALA A 133 -11.01 23.06 -10.25
C ALA A 133 -12.04 24.17 -10.50
N ALA A 134 -12.64 24.71 -9.44
CA ALA A 134 -13.56 25.83 -9.56
C ALA A 134 -12.87 27.11 -10.05
N LEU A 135 -11.65 27.42 -9.57
CA LEU A 135 -10.86 28.53 -10.10
C LEU A 135 -10.57 28.35 -11.59
N ALA A 136 -10.17 27.14 -12.00
CA ALA A 136 -9.91 26.81 -13.39
C ALA A 136 -11.16 26.93 -14.27
N LEU A 137 -12.33 26.49 -13.80
CA LEU A 137 -13.60 26.65 -14.51
C LEU A 137 -14.05 28.11 -14.58
N SER A 138 -13.86 28.89 -13.53
CA SER A 138 -14.28 30.30 -13.48
C SER A 138 -13.53 31.20 -14.47
N ALA A 139 -12.38 30.73 -14.98
CA ALA A 139 -11.67 31.42 -16.05
C ALA A 139 -12.49 31.43 -17.37
N MET A 140 -13.29 30.40 -17.60
CA MET A 140 -14.08 30.24 -18.83
C MET A 140 -15.57 30.51 -18.61
N ILE A 141 -16.11 30.11 -17.47
CA ILE A 141 -17.53 30.26 -17.13
C ILE A 141 -17.68 31.56 -16.34
N PRO A 142 -18.55 32.51 -16.77
CA PRO A 142 -18.73 33.80 -16.11
C PRO A 142 -19.58 33.67 -14.82
N VAL A 143 -19.17 32.78 -13.92
CA VAL A 143 -19.80 32.47 -12.64
C VAL A 143 -18.72 32.57 -11.57
N LYS A 144 -19.07 33.15 -10.42
CA LYS A 144 -18.17 33.25 -9.27
C LYS A 144 -17.65 31.87 -8.86
N ALA A 145 -16.35 31.77 -8.60
CA ALA A 145 -15.70 30.50 -8.30
C ALA A 145 -16.33 29.81 -7.09
N GLU A 146 -16.78 30.54 -6.08
CA GLU A 146 -17.43 30.02 -4.88
C GLU A 146 -18.74 29.27 -5.20
N ILE A 147 -19.50 29.73 -6.19
CA ILE A 147 -20.72 29.04 -6.65
C ILE A 147 -20.32 27.74 -7.35
N ILE A 148 -19.28 27.78 -8.19
CA ILE A 148 -18.76 26.60 -8.87
C ILE A 148 -18.22 25.58 -7.85
N MET A 149 -17.57 26.01 -6.76
CA MET A 149 -17.11 25.14 -5.69
C MET A 149 -18.25 24.32 -5.07
N VAL A 150 -19.39 24.96 -4.79
CA VAL A 150 -20.56 24.26 -4.24
C VAL A 150 -21.07 23.20 -5.23
N VAL A 151 -21.27 23.58 -6.49
CA VAL A 151 -21.78 22.67 -7.52
C VAL A 151 -20.80 21.52 -7.78
N TRP A 152 -19.52 21.83 -7.95
CA TRP A 152 -18.47 20.85 -8.22
C TRP A 152 -18.32 19.85 -7.06
N GLY A 153 -18.24 20.33 -5.82
CA GLY A 153 -18.10 19.47 -4.65
C GLY A 153 -19.28 18.51 -4.47
N VAL A 154 -20.52 18.99 -4.66
CA VAL A 154 -21.73 18.15 -4.60
C VAL A 154 -21.71 17.12 -5.73
N LEU A 155 -21.42 17.54 -6.96
CA LEU A 155 -21.39 16.63 -8.12
C LEU A 155 -20.30 15.56 -7.97
N ALA A 156 -19.09 15.94 -7.58
CA ALA A 156 -17.98 15.00 -7.37
C ALA A 156 -18.32 13.98 -6.28
N ALA A 157 -18.92 14.41 -5.17
CA ALA A 157 -19.35 13.51 -4.09
C ALA A 157 -20.45 12.55 -4.54
N PHE A 158 -21.46 13.05 -5.25
CA PHE A 158 -22.55 12.24 -5.76
C PHE A 158 -22.08 11.22 -6.79
N VAL A 159 -21.26 11.64 -7.74
CA VAL A 159 -20.69 10.76 -8.77
C VAL A 159 -19.72 9.76 -8.15
N GLY A 160 -18.94 10.14 -7.14
CA GLY A 160 -18.11 9.21 -6.38
C GLY A 160 -18.92 8.08 -5.73
N LEU A 161 -20.15 8.35 -5.27
CA LEU A 161 -21.03 7.34 -4.67
C LEU A 161 -21.80 6.48 -5.68
N LYS A 162 -22.24 7.06 -6.80
CA LYS A 162 -23.20 6.40 -7.73
C LYS A 162 -22.68 6.18 -9.15
N GLY A 163 -21.64 6.88 -9.56
CA GLY A 163 -21.15 6.94 -10.94
C GLY A 163 -19.68 6.56 -11.11
N ILE A 164 -18.98 6.09 -10.07
CA ILE A 164 -17.54 5.85 -10.12
C ILE A 164 -17.13 4.85 -11.20
N GLN A 165 -17.99 3.86 -11.51
CA GLN A 165 -17.79 2.89 -12.58
C GLN A 165 -17.73 3.51 -13.98
N TYR A 166 -18.37 4.67 -14.19
CA TYR A 166 -18.30 5.41 -15.46
C TYR A 166 -17.05 6.28 -15.50
N VAL A 167 -16.77 6.97 -14.39
CA VAL A 167 -15.57 7.80 -14.22
C VAL A 167 -14.30 6.98 -14.40
N ALA A 168 -14.25 5.77 -13.84
CA ALA A 168 -13.10 4.87 -13.93
C ALA A 168 -12.74 4.49 -15.38
N LYS A 169 -13.72 4.44 -16.30
CA LYS A 169 -13.47 4.10 -17.72
C LYS A 169 -12.71 5.18 -18.47
N VAL A 170 -12.86 6.45 -18.08
CA VAL A 170 -12.22 7.60 -18.74
C VAL A 170 -11.01 8.13 -17.96
N ALA A 171 -10.92 7.82 -16.67
CA ALA A 171 -9.85 8.28 -15.78
C ALA A 171 -8.45 7.86 -16.21
N THR A 172 -8.30 6.79 -17.01
CA THR A 172 -7.00 6.35 -17.53
C THR A 172 -6.37 7.36 -18.49
N PHE A 173 -7.18 8.10 -19.25
CA PHE A 173 -6.69 8.97 -20.32
C PHE A 173 -6.66 10.44 -19.95
N LEU A 174 -7.55 10.88 -19.04
CA LEU A 174 -7.65 12.28 -18.63
C LEU A 174 -6.34 12.87 -18.07
N PRO A 175 -5.47 12.12 -17.35
CA PRO A 175 -4.16 12.61 -16.94
C PRO A 175 -3.20 12.97 -18.09
N LEU A 176 -3.47 12.57 -19.33
CA LEU A 176 -2.67 13.00 -20.49
C LEU A 176 -2.88 14.48 -20.83
N ILE A 177 -4.03 15.06 -20.45
CA ILE A 177 -4.32 16.48 -20.65
C ILE A 177 -3.29 17.36 -19.93
N PRO A 178 -3.10 17.27 -18.59
CA PRO A 178 -2.11 18.11 -17.92
C PRO A 178 -0.67 17.83 -18.39
N LEU A 179 -0.34 16.60 -18.80
CA LEU A 179 0.96 16.32 -19.41
C LEU A 179 1.15 17.13 -20.70
N ALA A 180 0.17 17.09 -21.59
CA ALA A 180 0.21 17.84 -22.85
C ALA A 180 0.30 19.35 -22.60
N VAL A 181 -0.40 19.86 -21.59
CA VAL A 181 -0.33 21.28 -21.18
C VAL A 181 1.07 21.65 -20.69
N LEU A 182 1.66 20.86 -19.80
CA LEU A 182 3.03 21.10 -19.32
C LEU A 182 4.05 21.09 -20.46
N LEU A 183 3.96 20.12 -21.37
CA LEU A 183 4.85 20.05 -22.54
C LEU A 183 4.66 21.25 -23.47
N TRP A 184 3.43 21.68 -23.71
CA TRP A 184 3.14 22.84 -24.56
C TRP A 184 3.68 24.14 -23.94
N MET A 185 3.42 24.35 -22.65
CA MET A 185 3.95 25.48 -21.88
C MET A 185 5.48 25.49 -21.89
N PHE A 186 6.12 24.34 -21.69
CA PHE A 186 7.57 24.20 -21.74
C PHE A 186 8.12 24.55 -23.12
N ILE A 187 7.55 23.99 -24.20
CA ILE A 187 7.99 24.27 -25.57
C ILE A 187 7.95 25.77 -25.88
N LYS A 188 6.94 26.48 -25.38
CA LYS A 188 6.78 27.94 -25.57
C LYS A 188 7.78 28.78 -24.77
N THR A 189 8.27 28.27 -23.64
CA THR A 189 9.07 29.05 -22.68
C THR A 189 10.54 28.64 -22.65
N GLN A 190 10.90 27.48 -23.21
CA GLN A 190 12.24 26.90 -23.13
C GLN A 190 13.38 27.82 -23.61
N ALA A 191 13.12 28.69 -24.60
CA ALA A 191 14.12 29.60 -25.13
C ALA A 191 14.58 30.66 -24.11
N GLY A 192 13.76 30.96 -23.10
CA GLY A 192 14.11 31.89 -22.02
C GLY A 192 14.95 31.25 -20.92
N ILE A 193 15.01 29.91 -20.82
CA ILE A 193 15.68 29.22 -19.71
C ILE A 193 17.17 29.58 -19.62
N PRO A 194 17.97 29.59 -20.71
CA PRO A 194 19.39 29.96 -20.63
C PRO A 194 19.63 31.41 -20.18
N ALA A 195 18.65 32.29 -20.37
CA ALA A 195 18.72 33.70 -20.00
C ALA A 195 18.20 33.98 -18.58
N PHE A 196 17.65 32.98 -17.89
CA PHE A 196 17.14 33.13 -16.54
C PHE A 196 18.28 33.43 -15.55
N GLN A 197 18.11 34.50 -14.76
CA GLN A 197 19.05 34.88 -13.70
C GLN A 197 18.31 35.14 -12.40
N ALA A 198 18.79 34.54 -11.31
CA ALA A 198 18.15 34.60 -10.00
C ALA A 198 18.11 36.02 -9.41
N ALA A 199 19.19 36.80 -9.52
CA ALA A 199 19.25 38.13 -8.92
C ALA A 199 18.24 39.14 -9.54
N PRO A 200 18.16 39.31 -10.88
CA PRO A 200 17.10 40.12 -11.50
C PRO A 200 15.68 39.62 -11.19
N PHE A 201 15.50 38.30 -11.11
CA PHE A 201 14.22 37.68 -10.77
C PHE A 201 13.76 38.02 -9.35
N ILE A 202 14.65 37.90 -8.36
CA ILE A 202 14.41 38.30 -6.97
C ILE A 202 14.12 39.81 -6.88
N ALA A 203 14.88 40.63 -7.61
CA ALA A 203 14.68 42.07 -7.63
C ALA A 203 13.28 42.45 -8.17
N SER A 204 12.84 41.80 -9.26
CA SER A 204 11.48 41.98 -9.79
C SER A 204 10.40 41.53 -8.80
N HIS A 205 10.60 40.42 -8.08
CA HIS A 205 9.68 39.98 -7.04
C HIS A 205 9.59 41.03 -5.92
N LYS A 206 10.72 41.48 -5.38
CA LYS A 206 10.74 42.49 -4.30
C LYS A 206 10.12 43.82 -4.72
N ALA A 207 10.31 44.24 -5.96
CA ALA A 207 9.70 45.45 -6.48
C ALA A 207 8.17 45.35 -6.56
N LEU A 208 7.64 44.17 -6.88
CA LEU A 208 6.20 43.95 -7.02
C LEU A 208 5.50 43.70 -5.69
N VAL A 209 6.15 42.96 -4.79
CA VAL A 209 5.61 42.56 -3.49
C VAL A 209 6.63 42.89 -2.39
N ALA A 210 6.65 44.16 -1.98
CA ALA A 210 7.62 44.66 -0.99
C ALA A 210 7.50 44.00 0.39
N SER A 211 6.35 43.40 0.70
CA SER A 211 6.09 42.67 1.95
C SER A 211 6.62 41.24 1.96
N SER A 212 7.10 40.72 0.83
CA SER A 212 7.64 39.35 0.77
C SER A 212 8.86 39.22 1.70
N PRO A 213 8.94 38.16 2.52
CA PRO A 213 10.10 37.91 3.35
C PRO A 213 11.33 37.64 2.47
N GLY A 214 12.52 37.68 3.08
CA GLY A 214 13.80 37.66 2.36
C GLY A 214 14.06 36.45 1.44
N VAL A 215 15.31 36.28 1.03
CA VAL A 215 15.70 35.15 0.18
C VAL A 215 15.98 33.95 1.08
N LEU A 216 15.37 32.79 0.79
CA LEU A 216 15.70 31.54 1.49
C LEU A 216 17.15 31.15 1.23
N SER A 217 17.80 30.44 2.16
CA SER A 217 19.08 29.79 1.88
C SER A 217 18.91 28.63 0.88
N GLU A 218 19.99 28.16 0.24
CA GLU A 218 19.94 26.98 -0.64
C GLU A 218 19.36 25.76 0.08
N TRP A 219 19.81 25.52 1.32
CA TRP A 219 19.27 24.45 2.18
C TRP A 219 17.78 24.62 2.45
N SER A 220 17.33 25.84 2.76
CA SER A 220 15.92 26.14 3.01
C SER A 220 15.05 25.99 1.75
N VAL A 221 15.59 26.28 0.57
CA VAL A 221 14.92 25.98 -0.72
C VAL A 221 14.70 24.49 -0.88
N MET A 222 15.75 23.69 -0.66
CA MET A 222 15.66 22.23 -0.78
C MET A 222 14.64 21.66 0.21
N THR A 223 14.68 22.09 1.47
CA THR A 223 13.76 21.58 2.49
C THR A 223 12.33 22.06 2.29
N ALA A 224 12.11 23.25 1.71
CA ALA A 224 10.79 23.69 1.28
C ALA A 224 10.22 22.81 0.16
N ILE A 225 11.03 22.42 -0.82
CA ILE A 225 10.64 21.46 -1.87
C ILE A 225 10.31 20.10 -1.27
N LEU A 226 11.11 19.59 -0.34
CA LEU A 226 10.79 18.35 0.39
C LEU A 226 9.46 18.48 1.13
N THR A 227 9.22 19.56 1.87
CA THR A 227 7.93 19.79 2.56
C THR A 227 6.77 19.74 1.59
N TYR A 228 6.87 20.41 0.44
CA TYR A 228 5.82 20.44 -0.57
C TYR A 228 5.57 19.07 -1.19
N VAL A 229 6.61 18.43 -1.72
CA VAL A 229 6.52 17.18 -2.48
C VAL A 229 6.16 16.00 -1.58
N VAL A 230 6.83 15.87 -0.43
CA VAL A 230 6.57 14.78 0.53
C VAL A 230 5.22 14.97 1.19
N GLY A 231 4.86 16.20 1.58
CA GLY A 231 3.57 16.50 2.17
C GLY A 231 2.40 16.18 1.23
N PHE A 232 2.54 16.48 -0.07
CA PHE A 232 1.57 16.06 -1.09
C PHE A 232 1.50 14.54 -1.22
N PHE A 233 2.65 13.86 -1.23
CA PHE A 233 2.71 12.42 -1.50
C PHE A 233 2.35 11.53 -0.30
N ALA A 234 2.49 11.99 0.94
CA ALA A 234 2.50 11.12 2.11
C ALA A 234 1.31 10.15 2.22
N THR A 235 0.08 10.62 1.94
CA THR A 235 -1.12 9.76 1.88
C THR A 235 -1.05 8.71 0.76
N ALA A 236 -0.61 9.11 -0.44
CA ALA A 236 -0.46 8.20 -1.58
C ALA A 236 0.70 7.21 -1.39
N GLY A 237 1.75 7.61 -0.67
CA GLY A 237 2.83 6.74 -0.23
C GLY A 237 2.33 5.64 0.72
N ALA A 238 1.55 6.01 1.75
CA ALA A 238 0.92 5.04 2.65
C ALA A 238 -0.03 4.09 1.90
N ALA A 239 -0.83 4.62 0.97
CA ALA A 239 -1.66 3.83 0.04
C ALA A 239 -0.85 2.91 -0.89
N GLY A 240 0.48 3.00 -0.86
CA GLY A 240 1.38 2.04 -1.50
C GLY A 240 1.11 0.61 -1.06
N VAL A 241 0.59 0.38 0.16
CA VAL A 241 0.09 -0.96 0.53
C VAL A 241 -1.01 -1.42 -0.42
N ASP A 242 -2.03 -0.60 -0.64
CA ASP A 242 -3.18 -0.96 -1.48
C ASP A 242 -2.74 -1.18 -2.94
N PHE A 243 -1.87 -0.32 -3.48
CA PHE A 243 -1.34 -0.52 -4.83
C PHE A 243 -0.39 -1.71 -4.94
N GLY A 244 0.39 -1.98 -3.89
CA GLY A 244 1.29 -3.12 -3.78
C GLY A 244 0.57 -4.46 -3.85
N THR A 245 -0.71 -4.52 -3.44
CA THR A 245 -1.53 -5.74 -3.57
C THR A 245 -1.68 -6.24 -5.01
N ASN A 246 -1.45 -5.37 -6.00
CA ASN A 246 -1.52 -5.70 -7.41
C ASN A 246 -0.16 -6.06 -8.02
N SER A 247 0.94 -5.99 -7.25
CA SER A 247 2.30 -6.28 -7.70
C SER A 247 2.63 -7.77 -7.57
N ARG A 248 3.29 -8.33 -8.58
CA ARG A 248 3.62 -9.78 -8.58
C ARG A 248 4.85 -10.07 -7.73
N ASP A 249 5.83 -9.18 -7.78
CA ASP A 249 7.14 -9.36 -7.14
C ASP A 249 7.78 -8.02 -6.73
N LYS A 250 8.93 -8.11 -6.05
CA LYS A 250 9.68 -6.95 -5.53
C LYS A 250 10.10 -5.99 -6.66
N LYS A 251 10.34 -6.51 -7.87
CA LYS A 251 10.74 -5.68 -9.02
C LYS A 251 9.57 -4.83 -9.47
N ASP A 252 8.35 -5.37 -9.49
CA ASP A 252 7.15 -4.59 -9.78
C ASP A 252 6.94 -3.46 -8.77
N VAL A 253 7.11 -3.74 -7.47
CA VAL A 253 7.05 -2.69 -6.44
C VAL A 253 8.13 -1.62 -6.71
N SER A 254 9.39 -2.03 -6.80
CA SER A 254 10.51 -1.09 -6.98
C SER A 254 10.33 -0.22 -8.24
N MET A 255 10.06 -0.83 -9.39
CA MET A 255 9.89 -0.10 -10.66
C MET A 255 8.61 0.73 -10.70
N GLY A 256 7.53 0.25 -10.08
CA GLY A 256 6.29 1.00 -9.93
C GLY A 256 6.51 2.32 -9.19
N GLY A 257 7.31 2.28 -8.12
CA GLY A 257 7.72 3.47 -7.39
C GLY A 257 8.72 4.34 -8.14
N LEU A 258 9.76 3.76 -8.74
CA LEU A 258 10.79 4.56 -9.45
C LEU A 258 10.19 5.31 -10.63
N VAL A 259 9.34 4.66 -11.44
CA VAL A 259 8.75 5.27 -12.63
C VAL A 259 7.50 6.07 -12.28
N GLY A 260 6.58 5.49 -11.50
CA GLY A 260 5.30 6.12 -11.17
C GLY A 260 5.40 7.26 -10.15
N VAL A 261 6.37 7.19 -9.24
CA VAL A 261 6.55 8.20 -8.18
C VAL A 261 7.75 9.09 -8.49
N ALA A 262 8.98 8.56 -8.43
CA ALA A 262 10.16 9.41 -8.49
C ALA A 262 10.31 10.12 -9.84
N TYR A 263 10.25 9.37 -10.94
CA TYR A 263 10.34 9.95 -12.28
C TYR A 263 9.16 10.86 -12.60
N ALA A 264 7.93 10.48 -12.22
CA ALA A 264 6.77 11.33 -12.42
C ALA A 264 6.90 12.68 -11.70
N ILE A 265 7.36 12.70 -10.45
CA ILE A 265 7.65 13.93 -9.69
C ILE A 265 8.67 14.80 -10.43
N ILE A 266 9.80 14.21 -10.82
CA ILE A 266 10.90 14.93 -11.47
C ILE A 266 10.41 15.56 -12.78
N ILE A 267 9.63 14.83 -13.57
CA ILE A 267 9.11 15.34 -14.84
C ILE A 267 8.07 16.45 -14.61
N THR A 268 7.03 16.23 -13.81
CA THR A 268 5.91 17.18 -13.76
C THR A 268 6.28 18.47 -13.02
N ALA A 269 6.90 18.35 -11.83
CA ALA A 269 7.36 19.51 -11.09
C ALA A 269 8.60 20.16 -11.73
N GLY A 270 9.50 19.37 -12.34
CA GLY A 270 10.66 19.90 -13.05
C GLY A 270 10.25 20.71 -14.29
N LEU A 271 9.31 20.22 -15.10
CA LEU A 271 8.73 21.00 -16.20
C LEU A 271 8.11 22.30 -15.69
N SER A 272 7.38 22.26 -14.58
CA SER A 272 6.83 23.46 -13.93
C SER A 272 7.93 24.47 -13.57
N MET A 273 9.01 24.03 -12.92
CA MET A 273 10.17 24.87 -12.59
C MET A 273 10.81 25.49 -13.83
N PHE A 274 10.99 24.71 -14.90
CA PHE A 274 11.53 25.20 -16.17
C PHE A 274 10.61 26.21 -16.86
N ILE A 275 9.29 26.00 -16.81
CA ILE A 275 8.32 26.94 -17.38
C ILE A 275 8.43 28.30 -16.69
N VAL A 276 8.48 28.33 -15.35
CA VAL A 276 8.61 29.59 -14.60
C VAL A 276 9.96 30.25 -14.92
N ALA A 277 11.06 29.51 -14.90
CA ALA A 277 12.37 30.05 -15.26
C ALA A 277 12.39 30.60 -16.71
N GLY A 278 11.79 29.88 -17.66
CA GLY A 278 11.68 30.28 -19.05
C GLY A 278 10.84 31.55 -19.26
N VAL A 279 9.73 31.69 -18.53
CA VAL A 279 8.92 32.92 -18.52
C VAL A 279 9.75 34.11 -18.06
N TYR A 280 10.44 33.99 -16.93
CA TYR A 280 11.19 35.11 -16.35
C TYR A 280 12.57 35.36 -16.98
N GLY A 281 13.06 34.43 -17.80
CA GLY A 281 14.22 34.63 -18.67
C GLY A 281 13.87 35.19 -20.07
N SER A 282 12.59 35.18 -20.46
CA SER A 282 12.10 35.81 -21.69
C SER A 282 11.64 37.24 -21.42
N PRO A 283 12.15 38.27 -22.13
CA PRO A 283 11.70 39.66 -21.95
C PRO A 283 10.19 39.83 -22.15
N GLU A 284 9.64 39.22 -23.21
CA GLU A 284 8.22 39.33 -23.56
C GLU A 284 7.32 38.73 -22.47
N PHE A 285 7.59 37.48 -22.05
CA PHE A 285 6.76 36.81 -21.06
C PHE A 285 6.97 37.37 -19.66
N LYS A 286 8.18 37.79 -19.31
CA LYS A 286 8.48 38.45 -18.05
C LYS A 286 7.64 39.72 -17.89
N ASP A 287 7.64 40.61 -18.88
CA ASP A 287 6.90 41.87 -18.78
C ASP A 287 5.39 41.64 -18.68
N ALA A 288 4.87 40.68 -19.44
CA ALA A 288 3.47 40.27 -19.37
C ALA A 288 3.12 39.68 -17.99
N ALA A 289 3.98 38.83 -17.42
CA ALA A 289 3.78 38.24 -16.10
C ALA A 289 3.83 39.29 -14.98
N LEU A 290 4.79 40.22 -15.03
CA LEU A 290 4.89 41.32 -14.05
C LEU A 290 3.66 42.24 -14.12
N LYS A 291 3.17 42.56 -15.32
CA LYS A 291 1.96 43.37 -15.51
C LYS A 291 0.73 42.66 -14.95
N ALA A 292 0.57 41.37 -15.24
CA ALA A 292 -0.54 40.57 -14.72
C ALA A 292 -0.49 40.46 -13.18
N GLY A 293 0.70 40.26 -12.63
CA GLY A 293 0.93 40.21 -11.18
C GLY A 293 0.65 41.54 -10.48
N ALA A 294 1.03 42.67 -11.09
CA ALA A 294 0.79 44.01 -10.53
C ALA A 294 -0.70 44.30 -10.31
N ALA A 295 -1.58 43.83 -11.21
CA ALA A 295 -3.02 43.98 -11.06
C ALA A 295 -3.58 43.26 -9.83
N LYS A 296 -2.91 42.20 -9.36
CA LYS A 296 -3.30 41.39 -8.20
C LYS A 296 -2.43 41.64 -6.96
N LYS A 297 -1.39 42.46 -7.06
CA LYS A 297 -0.34 42.64 -6.04
C LYS A 297 0.34 41.32 -5.67
N GLU A 298 0.56 40.47 -6.67
CA GLU A 298 1.13 39.14 -6.51
C GLU A 298 2.26 38.93 -7.51
N PHE A 299 3.31 38.22 -7.10
CA PHE A 299 4.34 37.75 -8.01
C PHE A 299 4.02 36.32 -8.45
N ILE A 300 3.72 36.15 -9.74
CA ILE A 300 3.21 34.88 -10.26
C ILE A 300 4.35 33.86 -10.33
N LEU A 301 4.41 32.99 -9.33
CA LEU A 301 5.37 31.90 -9.27
C LEU A 301 4.80 30.58 -9.77
N ASP A 302 3.48 30.41 -9.81
CA ASP A 302 2.87 29.13 -10.18
C ASP A 302 2.67 29.02 -11.70
N SER A 303 2.92 27.83 -12.25
CA SER A 303 2.80 27.58 -13.69
C SER A 303 1.36 27.59 -14.20
N PHE A 304 0.37 27.43 -13.31
CA PHE A 304 -1.04 27.46 -13.65
C PHE A 304 -1.51 28.87 -14.04
N ASN A 305 -1.19 29.88 -13.24
CA ASN A 305 -1.50 31.28 -13.54
C ASN A 305 -0.65 31.86 -14.68
N LEU A 306 0.43 31.19 -15.08
CA LEU A 306 1.21 31.53 -16.28
C LEU A 306 0.59 31.03 -17.59
N ILE A 307 -0.37 30.10 -17.54
CA ILE A 307 -1.06 29.57 -18.73
C ILE A 307 -1.61 30.68 -19.65
N PRO A 308 -2.44 31.63 -19.16
CA PRO A 308 -2.98 32.69 -20.01
C PRO A 308 -1.92 33.69 -20.51
N ILE A 309 -0.76 33.77 -19.84
CA ILE A 309 0.36 34.63 -20.25
C ILE A 309 1.11 33.99 -21.43
N VAL A 310 1.40 32.70 -21.32
CA VAL A 310 2.22 31.96 -22.30
C VAL A 310 1.41 31.54 -23.52
N LEU A 311 0.15 31.13 -23.33
CA LEU A 311 -0.71 30.63 -24.41
C LEU A 311 -1.67 31.70 -24.96
N GLY A 312 -1.76 32.87 -24.31
CA GLY A 312 -2.73 33.91 -24.61
C GLY A 312 -4.06 33.70 -23.89
N GLY A 313 -4.81 34.79 -23.72
CA GLY A 313 -6.01 34.81 -22.86
C GLY A 313 -7.09 33.80 -23.24
N GLU A 314 -7.48 33.74 -24.52
CA GLU A 314 -8.56 32.84 -24.97
C GLU A 314 -8.15 31.37 -24.94
N THR A 315 -6.98 31.03 -25.49
CA THR A 315 -6.46 29.66 -25.43
C THR A 315 -6.22 29.21 -23.99
N GLY A 316 -5.73 30.12 -23.14
CA GLY A 316 -5.51 29.84 -21.72
C GLY A 316 -6.78 29.44 -20.98
N LYS A 317 -7.92 30.10 -21.25
CA LYS A 317 -9.22 29.73 -20.65
C LYS A 317 -9.64 28.30 -20.99
N TRP A 318 -9.51 27.91 -22.26
CA TRP A 318 -9.81 26.54 -22.70
C TRP A 318 -8.90 25.51 -22.07
N VAL A 319 -7.60 25.81 -21.97
CA VAL A 319 -6.64 24.93 -21.30
C VAL A 319 -6.99 24.77 -19.82
N MET A 320 -7.30 25.84 -19.11
CA MET A 320 -7.73 25.78 -17.70
C MET A 320 -9.03 24.98 -17.55
N PHE A 321 -10.00 25.14 -18.46
CA PHE A 321 -11.22 24.32 -18.49
C PHE A 321 -10.91 22.82 -18.65
N LEU A 322 -10.02 22.45 -19.58
CA LEU A 322 -9.60 21.06 -19.77
C LEU A 322 -8.86 20.49 -18.54
N LEU A 323 -8.05 21.31 -17.86
CA LEU A 323 -7.41 20.93 -16.60
C LEU A 323 -8.44 20.67 -15.48
N ALA A 324 -9.49 21.48 -15.40
CA ALA A 324 -10.59 21.23 -14.47
C ALA A 324 -11.29 19.90 -14.78
N LEU A 325 -11.63 19.63 -16.05
CA LEU A 325 -12.22 18.35 -16.46
C LEU A 325 -11.33 17.16 -16.10
N ALA A 326 -10.02 17.28 -16.32
CA ALA A 326 -9.05 16.26 -15.95
C ALA A 326 -8.95 16.04 -14.42
N ALA A 327 -9.30 17.04 -13.62
CA ALA A 327 -9.33 16.96 -12.15
C ALA A 327 -10.63 16.38 -11.57
N PHE A 328 -11.69 16.19 -12.38
CA PHE A 328 -12.95 15.63 -11.89
C PHE A 328 -12.86 14.17 -11.40
N PRO A 329 -12.17 13.24 -12.12
CA PRO A 329 -12.05 11.86 -11.65
C PRO A 329 -11.36 11.73 -10.28
N PRO A 330 -10.21 12.37 -10.01
CA PRO A 330 -9.60 12.36 -8.67
C PRO A 330 -10.57 12.81 -7.57
N ALA A 331 -11.40 13.84 -7.82
CA ALA A 331 -12.40 14.31 -6.86
C ALA A 331 -13.42 13.20 -6.52
N CYS A 332 -13.92 12.51 -7.55
CA CYS A 332 -14.85 11.39 -7.39
C CYS A 332 -14.20 10.22 -6.64
N PHE A 333 -12.93 9.91 -6.93
CA PHE A 333 -12.18 8.86 -6.23
C PHE A 333 -11.96 9.19 -4.76
N SER A 334 -11.69 10.44 -4.39
CA SER A 334 -11.61 10.85 -2.98
C SER A 334 -12.93 10.55 -2.24
N SER A 335 -14.07 10.93 -2.81
CA SER A 335 -15.38 10.61 -2.22
C SER A 335 -15.67 9.10 -2.16
N PHE A 336 -15.28 8.35 -3.19
CA PHE A 336 -15.43 6.88 -3.22
C PHE A 336 -14.56 6.19 -2.15
N ILE A 337 -13.30 6.59 -2.01
CA ILE A 337 -12.38 6.05 -1.00
C ILE A 337 -12.90 6.38 0.40
N ALA A 338 -13.37 7.62 0.63
CA ALA A 338 -14.03 7.98 1.88
C ALA A 338 -15.23 7.06 2.14
N ALA A 339 -16.15 6.90 1.18
CA ALA A 339 -17.33 6.05 1.32
C ALA A 339 -16.96 4.61 1.73
N ASN A 340 -15.98 4.02 1.06
CA ASN A 340 -15.52 2.66 1.37
C ASN A 340 -14.86 2.58 2.74
N SER A 341 -14.04 3.57 3.10
CA SER A 341 -13.44 3.65 4.43
C SER A 341 -14.53 3.67 5.51
N PHE A 342 -15.53 4.56 5.41
CA PHE A 342 -16.63 4.65 6.37
C PHE A 342 -17.51 3.41 6.37
N LYS A 343 -17.74 2.76 5.21
CA LYS A 343 -18.51 1.51 5.15
C LYS A 343 -17.78 0.36 5.85
N THR A 344 -16.47 0.28 5.68
CA THR A 344 -15.62 -0.72 6.32
C THR A 344 -15.51 -0.48 7.82
N THR A 345 -15.35 0.79 8.22
CA THR A 345 -15.14 1.12 9.62
C THR A 345 -16.46 1.21 10.39
N MET A 346 -17.43 1.95 9.88
CA MET A 346 -18.72 2.19 10.51
C MET A 346 -19.85 1.57 9.68
N PRO A 347 -19.99 0.22 9.63
CA PRO A 347 -20.92 -0.46 8.72
C PRO A 347 -22.40 -0.12 8.97
N LYS A 348 -22.74 0.39 10.15
CA LYS A 348 -24.08 0.86 10.50
C LYS A 348 -24.38 2.28 10.00
N VAL A 349 -23.37 3.04 9.59
CA VAL A 349 -23.52 4.42 9.10
C VAL A 349 -23.78 4.39 7.61
N ASN A 350 -24.84 5.06 7.17
CA ASN A 350 -25.14 5.18 5.76
C ASN A 350 -24.02 5.98 5.04
N PRO A 351 -23.39 5.43 3.98
CA PRO A 351 -22.37 6.13 3.21
C PRO A 351 -22.83 7.47 2.62
N PHE A 352 -24.11 7.63 2.27
CA PHE A 352 -24.65 8.91 1.80
C PHE A 352 -24.60 10.01 2.86
N ILE A 353 -24.82 9.65 4.13
CA ILE A 353 -24.80 10.61 5.23
C ILE A 353 -23.35 11.00 5.55
N SER A 354 -22.47 10.02 5.72
CA SER A 354 -21.05 10.27 6.05
C SER A 354 -20.33 11.05 4.95
N VAL A 355 -20.50 10.65 3.69
CA VAL A 355 -19.92 11.37 2.54
C VAL A 355 -20.61 12.70 2.30
N GLY A 356 -21.92 12.82 2.52
CA GLY A 356 -22.63 14.10 2.43
C GLY A 356 -22.10 15.13 3.43
N ILE A 357 -21.89 14.74 4.69
CA ILE A 357 -21.29 15.61 5.72
C ILE A 357 -19.85 15.97 5.33
N GLY A 358 -19.04 14.99 4.94
CA GLY A 358 -17.66 15.24 4.52
C GLY A 358 -17.55 16.14 3.29
N ALA A 359 -18.45 16.00 2.32
CA ALA A 359 -18.53 16.88 1.15
C ALA A 359 -18.92 18.31 1.56
N ALA A 360 -19.87 18.49 2.48
CA ALA A 360 -20.23 19.80 3.00
C ALA A 360 -19.03 20.49 3.68
N VAL A 361 -18.26 19.76 4.49
CA VAL A 361 -17.01 20.26 5.09
C VAL A 361 -15.98 20.61 4.01
N SER A 362 -15.81 19.76 3.00
CA SER A 362 -14.90 19.98 1.87
C SER A 362 -15.23 21.28 1.12
N ILE A 363 -16.52 21.50 0.85
CA ILE A 363 -17.04 22.70 0.19
C ILE A 363 -16.82 23.93 1.07
N ALA A 364 -17.09 23.85 2.38
CA ALA A 364 -16.83 24.96 3.29
C ALA A 364 -15.34 25.34 3.32
N LEU A 365 -14.45 24.35 3.37
CA LEU A 365 -13.00 24.57 3.30
C LEU A 365 -12.57 25.18 1.96
N ALA A 366 -13.21 24.80 0.84
CA ALA A 366 -12.96 25.39 -0.47
C ALA A 366 -13.44 26.85 -0.52
N VAL A 367 -14.71 27.11 -0.20
CA VAL A 367 -15.32 28.45 -0.27
C VAL A 367 -14.62 29.45 0.65
N THR A 368 -14.13 29.02 1.82
CA THR A 368 -13.36 29.89 2.73
C THR A 368 -11.92 30.15 2.26
N GLY A 369 -11.47 29.47 1.20
CA GLY A 369 -10.09 29.52 0.71
C GLY A 369 -9.08 28.74 1.56
N ALA A 370 -9.52 28.10 2.66
CA ALA A 370 -8.64 27.31 3.52
C ALA A 370 -8.00 26.14 2.75
N ALA A 371 -8.76 25.47 1.89
CA ALA A 371 -8.27 24.39 1.03
C ALA A 371 -7.29 24.87 -0.07
N GLY A 372 -7.32 26.17 -0.41
CA GLY A 372 -6.39 26.78 -1.36
C GLY A 372 -4.98 26.99 -0.80
N LYS A 373 -4.82 26.95 0.53
CA LYS A 373 -3.50 27.07 1.20
C LYS A 373 -2.79 25.71 1.18
N VAL A 374 -2.32 25.31 0.00
CA VAL A 374 -1.80 23.94 -0.26
C VAL A 374 -0.64 23.54 0.63
N ILE A 375 0.30 24.45 0.94
CA ILE A 375 1.47 24.09 1.77
C ILE A 375 1.04 23.71 3.20
N PRO A 376 0.28 24.54 3.95
CA PRO A 376 -0.27 24.13 5.24
C PRO A 376 -1.09 22.83 5.20
N VAL A 377 -1.86 22.60 4.13
CA VAL A 377 -2.61 21.35 3.94
C VAL A 377 -1.66 20.16 3.79
N PHE A 378 -0.62 20.28 2.96
CA PHE A 378 0.39 19.24 2.75
C PHE A 378 1.22 18.97 4.01
N VAL A 379 1.45 20.00 4.84
CA VAL A 379 2.06 19.83 6.17
C VAL A 379 1.16 18.98 7.07
N VAL A 380 -0.16 19.24 7.14
CA VAL A 380 -1.10 18.40 7.93
C VAL A 380 -1.06 16.94 7.46
N ILE A 381 -1.09 16.74 6.14
CA ILE A 381 -1.09 15.41 5.52
C ILE A 381 0.23 14.68 5.79
N GLY A 382 1.35 15.37 5.60
CA GLY A 382 2.68 14.90 5.88
C GLY A 382 2.90 14.56 7.35
N ALA A 383 2.44 15.41 8.27
CA ALA A 383 2.47 15.16 9.71
C ALA A 383 1.63 13.93 10.10
N SER A 384 0.52 13.70 9.40
CA SER A 384 -0.38 12.56 9.65
C SER A 384 0.21 11.24 9.17
N PHE A 385 0.74 11.18 7.94
CA PHE A 385 1.18 9.93 7.31
C PHE A 385 2.68 9.67 7.38
N GLY A 386 3.50 10.70 7.57
CA GLY A 386 4.93 10.58 7.87
C GLY A 386 5.20 9.51 8.93
N PRO A 387 4.71 9.68 10.17
CA PRO A 387 5.01 8.74 11.23
C PRO A 387 4.32 7.39 11.07
N ILE A 388 3.20 7.30 10.35
CA ILE A 388 2.59 6.02 9.99
C ILE A 388 3.56 5.21 9.13
N CYS A 389 4.03 5.79 8.03
CA CYS A 389 4.99 5.14 7.14
C CYS A 389 6.31 4.83 7.87
N GLY A 390 6.76 5.74 8.75
CA GLY A 390 7.96 5.54 9.56
C GLY A 390 7.83 4.37 10.53
N ALA A 391 6.73 4.28 11.27
CA ALA A 391 6.46 3.19 12.20
C ALA A 391 6.32 1.84 11.45
N MET A 392 5.63 1.82 10.32
CA MET A 392 5.53 0.64 9.46
C MET A 392 6.90 0.21 8.90
N MET A 393 7.77 1.17 8.55
CA MET A 393 9.14 0.87 8.13
C MET A 393 9.93 0.22 9.28
N ALA A 394 9.88 0.78 10.48
CA ALA A 394 10.57 0.23 11.63
C ALA A 394 10.07 -1.19 11.97
N ASP A 395 8.76 -1.40 11.98
CA ASP A 395 8.13 -2.71 12.19
C ASP A 395 8.58 -3.73 11.12
N TYR A 396 8.55 -3.34 9.85
CA TYR A 396 9.02 -4.17 8.73
C TYR A 396 10.48 -4.57 8.88
N VAL A 397 11.37 -3.64 9.23
CA VAL A 397 12.81 -3.90 9.41
C VAL A 397 13.06 -4.81 10.61
N LEU A 398 12.43 -4.54 11.76
CA LEU A 398 12.54 -5.36 12.97
C LEU A 398 12.05 -6.79 12.74
N SER A 399 11.10 -6.97 11.83
CA SER A 399 10.48 -8.26 11.51
C SER A 399 11.16 -9.00 10.36
N GLY A 400 12.40 -8.64 10.01
CA GLY A 400 13.15 -9.29 8.92
C GLY A 400 12.49 -9.12 7.55
N GLY A 401 11.77 -8.02 7.36
CA GLY A 401 11.02 -7.72 6.14
C GLY A 401 9.72 -8.52 6.00
N LYS A 402 9.15 -9.07 7.07
CA LYS A 402 7.86 -9.77 7.04
C LYS A 402 6.77 -8.91 7.70
N TRP A 403 5.53 -9.13 7.31
CA TRP A 403 4.39 -8.64 8.07
C TRP A 403 4.13 -9.62 9.21
N THR A 404 4.11 -9.13 10.44
CA THR A 404 3.98 -9.95 11.67
C THR A 404 2.57 -10.42 11.94
N GLY A 405 1.58 -9.83 11.28
CA GLY A 405 0.16 -10.05 11.58
C GLY A 405 -0.39 -9.04 12.59
N PRO A 406 -1.69 -9.14 12.93
CA PRO A 406 -2.34 -8.22 13.84
C PRO A 406 -1.80 -8.37 15.27
N ARG A 407 -1.54 -7.26 15.95
CA ARG A 407 -1.22 -7.24 17.40
C ARG A 407 -2.46 -7.07 18.26
N MET A 408 -2.44 -7.51 19.50
CA MET A 408 -3.56 -7.35 20.43
C MET A 408 -3.96 -5.89 20.64
N GLY A 409 -5.27 -5.63 20.71
CA GLY A 409 -5.81 -4.34 21.16
C GLY A 409 -5.29 -3.10 20.41
N PHE A 410 -4.94 -2.06 21.16
CA PHE A 410 -4.22 -0.88 20.67
C PHE A 410 -2.73 -1.07 20.97
N ASN A 411 -1.89 -1.12 19.94
CA ASN A 411 -0.45 -1.33 20.10
C ASN A 411 0.26 -0.03 20.52
N PRO A 412 0.75 0.12 21.77
CA PRO A 412 1.29 1.40 22.26
C PRO A 412 2.42 1.94 21.40
N ALA A 413 3.33 1.08 20.95
CA ALA A 413 4.46 1.47 20.08
C ALA A 413 4.03 2.26 18.83
N GLY A 414 2.98 1.82 18.13
CA GLY A 414 2.47 2.51 16.94
C GLY A 414 1.86 3.88 17.27
N TRP A 415 1.08 3.98 18.34
CA TRP A 415 0.40 5.22 18.72
C TRP A 415 1.36 6.27 19.27
N ILE A 416 2.34 5.87 20.07
CA ILE A 416 3.41 6.76 20.56
C ILE A 416 4.21 7.28 19.37
N ALA A 417 4.60 6.40 18.44
CA ALA A 417 5.32 6.78 17.22
C ALA A 417 4.53 7.80 16.39
N TRP A 418 3.23 7.55 16.21
CA TRP A 418 2.36 8.49 15.51
C TRP A 418 2.27 9.84 16.21
N LEU A 419 1.99 9.85 17.51
CA LEU A 419 1.84 11.09 18.28
C LEU A 419 3.10 11.96 18.21
N LEU A 420 4.27 11.37 18.49
CA LEU A 420 5.54 12.11 18.49
C LEU A 420 5.87 12.67 17.11
N GLY A 421 5.72 11.87 16.06
CA GLY A 421 5.98 12.34 14.71
C GLY A 421 4.95 13.37 14.21
N PHE A 422 3.67 13.22 14.58
CA PHE A 422 2.64 14.20 14.25
C PHE A 422 2.92 15.56 14.90
N VAL A 423 3.27 15.55 16.19
CA VAL A 423 3.65 16.77 16.92
C VAL A 423 4.78 17.49 16.21
N VAL A 424 5.85 16.78 15.83
CA VAL A 424 6.97 17.40 15.08
C VAL A 424 6.55 17.87 13.69
N GLY A 425 5.75 17.07 12.98
CA GLY A 425 5.34 17.37 11.61
C GLY A 425 4.43 18.59 11.49
N ILE A 426 3.61 18.88 12.51
CA ILE A 426 2.61 19.96 12.47
C ILE A 426 3.16 21.32 12.92
N LEU A 427 4.35 21.36 13.53
CA LEU A 427 5.00 22.57 14.04
C LEU A 427 5.02 23.76 13.05
N PRO A 428 5.27 23.57 11.73
CA PRO A 428 5.24 24.68 10.77
C PRO A 428 3.89 25.39 10.68
N ASN A 429 2.78 24.70 10.94
CA ASN A 429 1.45 25.30 10.89
C ASN A 429 1.11 26.14 12.14
N ILE A 430 1.90 26.02 13.21
CA ILE A 430 1.77 26.85 14.42
C ILE A 430 2.93 27.85 14.59
N GLY A 431 3.72 28.06 13.52
CA GLY A 431 4.75 29.10 13.46
C GLY A 431 6.15 28.67 13.90
N ILE A 432 6.38 27.37 14.14
CA ILE A 432 7.70 26.84 14.47
C ILE A 432 8.31 26.22 13.21
N ASP A 433 9.41 26.79 12.73
CA ASP A 433 10.06 26.32 11.51
C ASP A 433 10.69 24.94 11.72
N VAL A 434 10.29 23.99 10.88
CA VAL A 434 10.82 22.64 10.85
C VAL A 434 11.16 22.28 9.40
N PRO A 435 12.45 22.14 9.06
CA PRO A 435 12.86 21.85 7.70
C PRO A 435 12.38 20.46 7.29
N ALA A 436 11.76 20.35 6.11
CA ALA A 436 11.24 19.10 5.57
C ALA A 436 10.32 18.35 6.56
N ALA A 437 9.45 19.07 7.28
CA ALA A 437 8.65 18.54 8.39
C ALA A 437 7.95 17.19 8.12
N PRO A 438 7.34 16.95 6.93
CA PRO A 438 6.78 15.63 6.60
C PRO A 438 7.80 14.48 6.64
N ALA A 439 9.01 14.70 6.11
CA ALA A 439 10.08 13.70 6.12
C ALA A 439 10.67 13.52 7.52
N LEU A 440 10.77 14.59 8.32
CA LEU A 440 11.19 14.49 9.71
C LEU A 440 10.16 13.73 10.57
N ALA A 441 8.86 13.97 10.34
CA ALA A 441 7.78 13.24 11.02
C ALA A 441 7.87 11.73 10.76
N PHE A 442 8.28 11.33 9.55
CA PHE A 442 8.62 9.93 9.26
C PHE A 442 9.77 9.41 10.11
N ILE A 443 10.88 10.14 10.16
CA ILE A 443 12.07 9.72 10.91
C ILE A 443 11.71 9.57 12.40
N VAL A 444 11.02 10.55 12.97
CA VAL A 444 10.57 10.52 14.36
C VAL A 444 9.65 9.32 14.62
N GLY A 445 8.67 9.07 13.74
CA GLY A 445 7.81 7.89 13.86
C GLY A 445 8.58 6.57 13.81
N ALA A 446 9.54 6.44 12.89
CA ALA A 446 10.38 5.24 12.78
C ALA A 446 11.24 5.02 14.02
N VAL A 447 11.93 6.06 14.49
CA VAL A 447 12.80 6.00 15.68
C VAL A 447 11.98 5.70 16.93
N ALA A 448 10.86 6.39 17.12
CA ALA A 448 9.99 6.17 18.27
C ALA A 448 9.44 4.74 18.30
N TYR A 449 8.96 4.22 17.16
CA TYR A 449 8.49 2.83 17.09
C TYR A 449 9.63 1.85 17.41
N TYR A 450 10.81 2.06 16.84
CA TYR A 450 11.98 1.22 17.09
C TYR A 450 12.35 1.18 18.58
N ILE A 451 12.40 2.34 19.24
CA ILE A 451 12.69 2.43 20.67
C ILE A 451 11.61 1.69 21.47
N CYS A 452 10.32 1.97 21.21
CA CYS A 452 9.22 1.29 21.87
C CYS A 452 9.30 -0.24 21.71
N ALA A 453 9.66 -0.73 20.52
CA ALA A 453 9.84 -2.15 20.28
C ALA A 453 11.00 -2.75 21.09
N LYS A 454 12.10 -2.00 21.28
CA LYS A 454 13.27 -2.46 22.04
C LYS A 454 13.05 -2.50 23.55
N ILE A 455 12.08 -1.73 24.05
CA ILE A 455 11.68 -1.76 25.46
C ILE A 455 10.37 -2.54 25.68
N ASP A 456 10.01 -3.40 24.73
CA ASP A 456 8.87 -4.33 24.82
C ASP A 456 7.50 -3.65 25.02
N LEU A 457 7.32 -2.45 24.49
CA LEU A 457 6.02 -1.74 24.44
C LEU A 457 5.13 -2.19 23.28
N GLN A 458 5.49 -3.28 22.61
CA GLN A 458 4.65 -3.89 21.57
C GLN A 458 3.71 -4.89 22.21
N ASN A 459 2.43 -4.86 21.81
CA ASN A 459 1.51 -5.90 22.22
C ASN A 459 1.81 -7.23 21.49
N ASP A 460 1.40 -8.33 22.12
CA ASP A 460 1.50 -9.67 21.57
C ASP A 460 0.86 -9.76 20.17
N ILE A 461 1.49 -10.56 19.31
CA ILE A 461 0.95 -10.91 18.00
C ILE A 461 -0.18 -11.92 18.20
N ILE A 462 -1.32 -11.66 17.57
CA ILE A 462 -2.42 -12.62 17.54
C ILE A 462 -2.15 -13.60 16.41
N PRO A 463 -2.17 -14.93 16.67
CA PRO A 463 -2.15 -15.92 15.61
C PRO A 463 -3.33 -15.69 14.66
N TRP A 464 -3.04 -15.12 13.49
CA TRP A 464 -4.01 -14.96 12.43
C TRP A 464 -3.75 -16.02 11.38
N LEU A 465 -4.42 -17.15 11.58
CA LEU A 465 -4.51 -18.19 10.57
C LEU A 465 -5.41 -17.67 9.45
N TYR A 466 -4.82 -17.02 8.45
CA TYR A 466 -5.44 -17.02 7.15
C TYR A 466 -5.37 -18.46 6.62
N GLU A 467 -6.48 -19.20 6.71
CA GLU A 467 -6.60 -20.47 6.00
C GLU A 467 -6.42 -20.21 4.50
N ARG A 468 -5.22 -20.59 4.02
CA ARG A 468 -4.73 -20.70 2.63
C ARG A 468 -4.46 -19.40 1.86
N GLY A 469 -3.30 -18.80 2.14
CA GLY A 469 -2.75 -17.72 1.29
C GLY A 469 -1.33 -17.23 1.61
N GLN A 470 -0.66 -17.70 2.67
CA GLN A 470 0.77 -17.50 2.85
C GLN A 470 1.53 -18.82 2.79
N ILE A 471 2.62 -18.78 2.02
CA ILE A 471 3.75 -19.69 2.12
C ILE A 471 4.34 -19.46 3.52
N VAL A 472 3.80 -20.15 4.52
CA VAL A 472 4.70 -21.03 5.26
C VAL A 472 5.16 -21.98 4.17
N GLU A 473 6.46 -22.17 3.94
CA GLU A 473 6.83 -23.46 3.34
C GLU A 473 6.19 -24.46 4.28
N ARG A 474 5.00 -24.99 3.94
CA ARG A 474 4.64 -26.30 4.42
C ARG A 474 5.89 -27.05 4.05
N GLU A 475 6.65 -27.51 5.03
CA GLU A 475 7.42 -28.72 4.80
C GLU A 475 6.46 -29.60 4.05
N LYS A 476 6.79 -29.83 2.77
CA LYS A 476 5.90 -30.58 1.90
C LYS A 476 5.71 -31.88 2.64
N LYS A 477 4.46 -32.16 3.01
CA LYS A 477 4.19 -33.33 3.82
C LYS A 477 4.69 -34.54 3.07
N LEU A 478 5.55 -35.32 3.70
CA LEU A 478 6.19 -36.47 3.09
C LEU A 478 5.25 -37.66 3.19
N ILE A 479 4.87 -38.22 2.05
CA ILE A 479 4.05 -39.42 1.99
C ILE A 479 4.92 -40.58 1.54
N LEU A 480 5.02 -41.62 2.37
CA LEU A 480 5.68 -42.86 2.00
C LEU A 480 4.68 -43.78 1.29
N ILE A 481 5.02 -44.22 0.09
CA ILE A 481 4.26 -45.16 -0.72
C ILE A 481 4.97 -46.51 -0.64
N VAL A 482 4.32 -47.53 -0.09
CA VAL A 482 4.84 -48.89 0.00
C VAL A 482 4.01 -49.77 -0.93
N GLU A 483 4.54 -50.00 -2.14
CA GLU A 483 3.85 -50.59 -3.29
C GLU A 483 4.89 -51.27 -4.18
N ASP A 484 4.70 -52.55 -4.50
CA ASP A 484 5.62 -53.32 -5.34
C ASP A 484 5.30 -53.23 -6.84
N GLU A 485 4.05 -52.92 -7.20
CA GLU A 485 3.67 -52.68 -8.59
C GLU A 485 4.12 -51.29 -9.05
N VAL A 486 5.17 -51.24 -9.87
CA VAL A 486 5.82 -50.00 -10.35
C VAL A 486 4.83 -49.03 -11.02
N ASP A 487 3.90 -49.53 -11.83
CA ASP A 487 2.93 -48.68 -12.53
C ASP A 487 1.92 -48.05 -11.56
N MET A 488 1.48 -48.79 -10.55
CA MET A 488 0.60 -48.28 -9.49
C MET A 488 1.34 -47.26 -8.62
N ALA A 489 2.57 -47.55 -8.22
CA ALA A 489 3.41 -46.65 -7.43
C ALA A 489 3.62 -45.31 -8.16
N ASN A 490 3.95 -45.35 -9.46
CA ASN A 490 4.14 -44.16 -10.29
C ASN A 490 2.84 -43.35 -10.45
N LEU A 491 1.69 -44.01 -10.60
CA LEU A 491 0.39 -43.34 -10.70
C LEU A 491 0.03 -42.60 -9.40
N ILE A 492 0.21 -43.27 -8.27
CA ILE A 492 0.00 -42.69 -6.93
C ILE A 492 0.97 -41.52 -6.73
N GLU A 493 2.25 -41.73 -7.03
CA GLU A 493 3.28 -40.70 -6.88
C GLU A 493 2.98 -39.45 -7.70
N LEU A 494 2.62 -39.61 -8.98
CA LEU A 494 2.28 -38.52 -9.88
C LEU A 494 1.17 -37.64 -9.28
N HIS A 495 0.06 -38.25 -8.87
CA HIS A 495 -1.09 -37.50 -8.36
C HIS A 495 -0.83 -36.86 -6.98
N LEU A 496 -0.02 -37.48 -6.13
CA LEU A 496 0.39 -36.87 -4.86
C LEU A 496 1.34 -35.69 -5.08
N ARG A 497 2.29 -35.80 -6.02
CA ARG A 497 3.19 -34.69 -6.38
C ARG A 497 2.43 -33.54 -7.03
N GLU A 498 1.47 -33.81 -7.92
CA GLU A 498 0.57 -32.81 -8.51
C GLU A 498 -0.27 -32.08 -7.43
N ALA A 499 -0.67 -32.79 -6.37
CA ALA A 499 -1.37 -32.23 -5.21
C ALA A 499 -0.44 -31.48 -4.23
N GLY A 500 0.87 -31.44 -4.49
CA GLY A 500 1.86 -30.66 -3.73
C GLY A 500 2.52 -31.38 -2.55
N TYR A 501 2.44 -32.71 -2.49
CA TYR A 501 3.14 -33.54 -1.50
C TYR A 501 4.54 -33.93 -1.98
N ASP A 502 5.45 -34.19 -1.04
CA ASP A 502 6.67 -34.94 -1.34
C ASP A 502 6.41 -36.43 -1.11
N THR A 503 7.09 -37.28 -1.88
CA THR A 503 6.85 -38.71 -1.88
C THR A 503 8.17 -39.47 -1.78
N LEU A 504 8.12 -40.58 -1.04
CA LEU A 504 9.15 -41.62 -1.00
C LEU A 504 8.48 -42.93 -1.41
N VAL A 505 9.15 -43.76 -2.21
CA VAL A 505 8.59 -45.04 -2.69
C VAL A 505 9.45 -46.18 -2.20
N ALA A 506 8.82 -47.17 -1.58
CA ALA A 506 9.42 -48.44 -1.17
C ALA A 506 8.72 -49.59 -1.89
N SER A 507 9.51 -50.45 -2.54
CA SER A 507 8.99 -51.56 -3.36
C SER A 507 8.59 -52.81 -2.57
N ASP A 508 8.71 -52.79 -1.24
CA ASP A 508 8.42 -53.93 -0.38
C ASP A 508 8.28 -53.50 1.10
N GLY A 509 7.70 -54.39 1.92
CA GLY A 509 7.36 -54.06 3.31
C GLY A 509 8.56 -53.88 4.25
N VAL A 510 9.74 -54.45 3.94
CA VAL A 510 10.96 -54.26 4.76
C VAL A 510 11.50 -52.86 4.52
N ALA A 511 11.68 -52.49 3.25
CA ALA A 511 12.13 -51.15 2.87
C ALA A 511 11.15 -50.07 3.36
N GLY A 512 9.84 -50.31 3.25
CA GLY A 512 8.82 -49.38 3.74
C GLY A 512 8.90 -49.13 5.25
N LEU A 513 9.20 -50.16 6.05
CA LEU A 513 9.36 -49.99 7.49
C LEU A 513 10.64 -49.21 7.84
N ASP A 514 11.75 -49.52 7.19
CA ASP A 514 13.03 -48.84 7.40
C ASP A 514 12.93 -47.35 7.02
N ASP A 515 12.30 -47.05 5.89
CA ASP A 515 12.07 -45.69 5.41
C ASP A 515 11.11 -44.92 6.33
N ALA A 516 10.06 -45.56 6.85
CA ALA A 516 9.16 -44.93 7.82
C ALA A 516 9.88 -44.52 9.11
N ILE A 517 10.82 -45.33 9.60
CA ILE A 517 11.61 -45.03 10.80
C ILE A 517 12.64 -43.91 10.50
N LYS A 518 13.32 -44.00 9.36
CA LYS A 518 14.41 -43.09 9.00
C LYS A 518 13.94 -41.70 8.60
N HIS A 519 12.81 -41.63 7.88
CA HIS A 519 12.33 -40.39 7.26
C HIS A 519 11.08 -39.81 7.93
N THR A 520 10.47 -40.54 8.87
CA THR A 520 9.31 -40.10 9.67
C THR A 520 8.24 -39.40 8.82
N PRO A 521 7.66 -40.09 7.82
CA PRO A 521 6.69 -39.49 6.91
C PRO A 521 5.43 -39.03 7.65
N ASP A 522 4.74 -38.04 7.08
CA ASP A 522 3.46 -37.55 7.58
C ASP A 522 2.30 -38.54 7.37
N LEU A 523 2.43 -39.46 6.42
CA LEU A 523 1.45 -40.51 6.11
C LEU A 523 2.12 -41.67 5.37
N VAL A 524 1.65 -42.90 5.62
CA VAL A 524 2.03 -44.11 4.88
C VAL A 524 0.85 -44.60 4.05
N LEU A 525 1.07 -44.76 2.74
CA LEU A 525 0.23 -45.56 1.84
C LEU A 525 0.82 -46.95 1.75
N LEU A 526 0.02 -47.98 2.04
CA LEU A 526 0.54 -49.34 2.20
C LEU A 526 -0.31 -50.35 1.44
N ASP A 527 0.31 -51.10 0.51
CA ASP A 527 -0.30 -52.33 0.03
C ASP A 527 -0.16 -53.47 1.06
N MET A 528 -1.14 -54.37 1.06
CA MET A 528 -1.17 -55.58 1.86
C MET A 528 -0.33 -56.68 1.21
N GLU A 529 -0.34 -56.76 -0.12
CA GLU A 529 0.25 -57.86 -0.89
C GLU A 529 1.71 -57.57 -1.29
N LEU A 530 2.54 -57.24 -0.30
CA LEU A 530 3.93 -56.87 -0.53
C LEU A 530 4.91 -58.06 -0.46
N PRO A 531 5.99 -58.05 -1.26
CA PRO A 531 7.09 -59.00 -1.13
C PRO A 531 7.86 -58.77 0.17
N ARG A 532 8.58 -59.81 0.62
CA ARG A 532 9.41 -59.88 1.85
C ARG A 532 8.67 -59.74 3.18
N MET A 533 7.73 -58.80 3.29
CA MET A 533 6.92 -58.58 4.49
C MET A 533 5.51 -58.14 4.08
N HIS A 534 4.51 -58.93 4.52
CA HIS A 534 3.10 -58.65 4.28
C HIS A 534 2.65 -57.35 4.95
N GLY A 535 1.80 -56.54 4.31
CA GLY A 535 1.43 -55.20 4.79
C GLY A 535 0.78 -55.18 6.19
N LEU A 536 0.02 -56.21 6.57
CA LEU A 536 -0.47 -56.39 7.95
C LEU A 536 0.66 -56.35 9.00
N GLU A 537 1.78 -57.02 8.72
CA GLU A 537 2.92 -57.04 9.63
C GLU A 537 3.64 -55.68 9.65
N VAL A 538 3.68 -54.97 8.52
CA VAL A 538 4.16 -53.57 8.44
C VAL A 538 3.32 -52.66 9.33
N CYS A 539 1.98 -52.68 9.20
CA CYS A 539 1.04 -51.95 10.06
C CYS A 539 1.28 -52.22 11.55
N ARG A 540 1.38 -53.51 11.91
CA ARG A 540 1.59 -53.92 13.30
C ARG A 540 2.89 -53.36 13.87
N ARG A 541 3.98 -53.38 13.09
CA ARG A 541 5.29 -52.87 13.49
C ARG A 541 5.34 -51.34 13.55
N LEU A 542 4.69 -50.65 12.61
CA LEU A 542 4.54 -49.19 12.63
C LEU A 542 3.85 -48.74 13.92
N ARG A 543 2.80 -49.44 14.36
CA ARG A 543 2.09 -49.14 15.62
C ARG A 543 2.83 -49.54 16.89
N ALA A 544 3.61 -50.61 16.85
CA ALA A 544 4.40 -51.07 18.00
C ALA A 544 5.63 -50.19 18.28
N THR A 545 6.11 -49.44 17.28
CA THR A 545 7.34 -48.67 17.37
C THR A 545 7.05 -47.22 17.81
N PRO A 546 7.63 -46.72 18.92
CA PRO A 546 7.35 -45.37 19.44
C PRO A 546 7.59 -44.24 18.42
N ALA A 547 8.61 -44.38 17.58
CA ALA A 547 8.97 -43.38 16.57
C ALA A 547 7.97 -43.29 15.41
N THR A 548 7.16 -44.33 15.15
CA THR A 548 6.25 -44.38 13.99
C THR A 548 4.78 -44.57 14.36
N ARG A 549 4.47 -44.86 15.63
CA ARG A 549 3.10 -45.17 16.08
C ARG A 549 2.07 -44.06 15.83
N HIS A 550 2.53 -42.83 15.68
CA HIS A 550 1.72 -41.64 15.45
C HIS A 550 1.48 -41.34 13.96
N ILE A 551 2.16 -42.05 13.06
CA ILE A 551 2.05 -41.83 11.62
C ILE A 551 0.74 -42.44 11.12
N PRO A 552 -0.15 -41.67 10.46
CA PRO A 552 -1.36 -42.22 9.89
C PRO A 552 -1.04 -43.19 8.74
N THR A 553 -1.73 -44.33 8.71
CA THR A 553 -1.55 -45.37 7.67
C THR A 553 -2.86 -45.61 6.92
N LEU A 554 -2.85 -45.38 5.61
CA LEU A 554 -3.93 -45.70 4.68
C LEU A 554 -3.56 -46.95 3.91
N VAL A 555 -4.33 -48.02 4.09
CA VAL A 555 -4.14 -49.25 3.32
C VAL A 555 -4.76 -49.08 1.94
N VAL A 556 -4.02 -49.43 0.89
CA VAL A 556 -4.45 -49.38 -0.51
C VAL A 556 -4.26 -50.75 -1.13
N SER A 557 -5.31 -51.56 -1.29
CA SER A 557 -5.16 -52.95 -1.73
C SER A 557 -6.35 -53.48 -2.54
N SER A 558 -6.13 -54.55 -3.31
CA SER A 558 -7.14 -55.26 -4.11
C SER A 558 -8.08 -56.13 -3.26
N LEU A 559 -7.71 -56.41 -2.01
CA LEU A 559 -8.51 -57.21 -1.07
C LEU A 559 -9.80 -56.45 -0.67
N SER A 560 -10.93 -56.84 -1.26
CA SER A 560 -12.18 -56.09 -1.13
C SER A 560 -13.19 -56.64 -0.13
N SER A 561 -12.96 -57.83 0.44
CA SER A 561 -13.90 -58.46 1.38
C SER A 561 -14.02 -57.67 2.68
N THR A 562 -15.23 -57.62 3.24
CA THR A 562 -15.52 -56.91 4.49
C THR A 562 -14.65 -57.42 5.64
N GLU A 563 -14.41 -58.73 5.73
CA GLU A 563 -13.54 -59.31 6.77
C GLU A 563 -12.10 -58.80 6.69
N MET A 564 -11.54 -58.66 5.48
CA MET A 564 -10.16 -58.17 5.29
C MET A 564 -10.02 -56.68 5.61
N LYS A 565 -11.03 -55.87 5.29
CA LYS A 565 -11.08 -54.45 5.65
C LYS A 565 -11.15 -54.27 7.17
N VAL A 566 -12.00 -55.05 7.82
CA VAL A 566 -12.14 -55.07 9.29
C VAL A 566 -10.83 -55.51 9.94
N GLN A 567 -10.18 -56.55 9.41
CA GLN A 567 -8.89 -57.02 9.90
C GLN A 567 -7.79 -55.96 9.75
N GLY A 568 -7.68 -55.28 8.60
CA GLY A 568 -6.70 -54.21 8.38
C GLY A 568 -6.84 -53.05 9.38
N LEU A 569 -8.08 -52.63 9.65
CA LEU A 569 -8.38 -51.57 10.63
C LEU A 569 -8.08 -52.01 12.08
N HIS A 570 -8.40 -53.25 12.45
CA HIS A 570 -8.08 -53.77 13.80
C HIS A 570 -6.57 -53.96 14.04
N THR A 571 -5.78 -54.11 12.98
CA THR A 571 -4.33 -54.37 13.09
C THR A 571 -3.49 -53.09 13.07
N GLY A 572 -4.12 -51.92 12.92
CA GLY A 572 -3.47 -50.62 13.08
C GLY A 572 -3.61 -49.63 11.93
N ALA A 573 -4.30 -49.95 10.84
CA ALA A 573 -4.59 -48.98 9.77
C ALA A 573 -5.65 -47.96 10.23
N ASP A 574 -5.56 -46.72 9.75
CA ASP A 574 -6.50 -45.65 10.08
C ASP A 574 -7.67 -45.55 9.09
N ASP A 575 -7.44 -45.97 7.85
CA ASP A 575 -8.43 -46.01 6.79
C ASP A 575 -8.01 -47.05 5.73
N TYR A 576 -8.93 -47.37 4.82
CA TYR A 576 -8.77 -48.38 3.79
C TYR A 576 -9.34 -47.90 2.45
N LEU A 577 -8.57 -48.05 1.37
CA LEU A 577 -8.96 -47.76 -0.01
C LEU A 577 -8.79 -49.03 -0.86
N THR A 578 -9.83 -49.38 -1.62
CA THR A 578 -9.82 -50.61 -2.44
C THR A 578 -9.36 -50.29 -3.87
N LYS A 579 -8.48 -51.09 -4.45
CA LYS A 579 -8.10 -51.04 -5.86
C LYS A 579 -9.21 -51.69 -6.73
N PRO A 580 -9.58 -51.14 -7.91
CA PRO A 580 -9.14 -49.86 -8.47
C PRO A 580 -9.85 -48.66 -7.82
N PHE A 581 -9.15 -47.54 -7.67
CA PHE A 581 -9.69 -46.30 -7.10
C PHE A 581 -9.56 -45.12 -8.07
N LYS A 582 -10.34 -44.06 -7.83
CA LYS A 582 -10.17 -42.79 -8.53
C LYS A 582 -9.12 -41.94 -7.81
N PRO A 583 -8.21 -41.24 -8.52
CA PRO A 583 -7.21 -40.37 -7.88
C PRO A 583 -7.81 -39.34 -6.91
N ALA A 584 -8.97 -38.77 -7.25
CA ALA A 584 -9.69 -37.85 -6.38
C ALA A 584 -10.13 -38.49 -5.04
N GLU A 585 -10.43 -39.79 -5.02
CA GLU A 585 -10.79 -40.50 -3.79
C GLU A 585 -9.55 -40.74 -2.91
N LEU A 586 -8.44 -41.17 -3.51
CA LEU A 586 -7.15 -41.31 -2.80
C LEU A 586 -6.76 -39.99 -2.13
N LEU A 587 -6.78 -38.89 -2.89
CA LEU A 587 -6.45 -37.55 -2.37
C LEU A 587 -7.39 -37.13 -1.24
N ALA A 588 -8.68 -37.37 -1.37
CA ALA A 588 -9.65 -37.03 -0.31
C ALA A 588 -9.38 -37.77 1.00
N ARG A 589 -8.98 -39.06 0.94
CA ARG A 589 -8.64 -39.86 2.12
C ARG A 589 -7.32 -39.43 2.75
N VAL A 590 -6.29 -39.22 1.93
CA VAL A 590 -4.99 -38.68 2.38
C VAL A 590 -5.19 -37.37 3.12
N GLU A 591 -5.94 -36.44 2.55
CA GLU A 591 -6.21 -35.16 3.20
C GLU A 591 -7.01 -35.31 4.51
N ALA A 592 -7.99 -36.22 4.54
CA ALA A 592 -8.81 -36.46 5.74
C ALA A 592 -7.97 -37.00 6.90
N LEU A 593 -7.08 -37.95 6.63
CA LEU A 593 -6.16 -38.52 7.62
C LEU A 593 -5.15 -37.48 8.13
N LEU A 594 -4.52 -36.74 7.22
CA LEU A 594 -3.58 -35.68 7.59
C LEU A 594 -4.23 -34.60 8.45
N ARG A 595 -5.48 -34.21 8.15
CA ARG A 595 -6.25 -33.27 8.98
C ARG A 595 -6.54 -33.83 10.37
N ARG A 596 -7.00 -35.09 10.46
CA ARG A 596 -7.34 -35.74 11.72
C ARG A 596 -6.15 -35.81 12.68
N TYR A 597 -4.98 -36.22 12.17
CA TYR A 597 -3.78 -36.38 12.99
C TYR A 597 -3.09 -35.06 13.32
N THR A 598 -3.20 -34.04 12.46
CA THR A 598 -2.73 -32.68 12.80
C THR A 598 -3.50 -32.13 14.01
N ASN A 599 -4.81 -32.38 14.09
CA ASN A 599 -5.64 -31.93 15.21
C ASN A 599 -5.34 -32.67 16.52
N LEU A 600 -5.08 -33.99 16.45
CA LEU A 600 -4.76 -34.80 17.63
C LEU A 600 -3.41 -34.41 18.26
N LEU A 601 -2.38 -34.20 17.44
CA LEU A 601 -1.08 -33.71 17.91
C LEU A 601 -1.19 -32.30 18.53
N HIS A 602 -2.09 -31.47 18.03
CA HIS A 602 -2.40 -30.18 18.65
C HIS A 602 -3.04 -30.34 20.02
N MET A 603 -3.97 -31.29 20.19
CA MET A 603 -4.64 -31.55 21.48
C MET A 603 -3.69 -32.15 22.52
N GLU A 604 -2.82 -33.10 22.15
CA GLU A 604 -1.82 -33.67 23.08
C GLU A 604 -0.77 -32.65 23.55
N SER A 605 -0.49 -31.61 22.75
CA SER A 605 0.39 -30.50 23.15
C SER A 605 -0.26 -29.54 24.16
N MET A 606 -1.60 -29.55 24.28
CA MET A 606 -2.34 -28.72 25.24
C MET A 606 -2.46 -29.36 26.63
N ASP A 607 -2.29 -30.69 26.74
CA ASP A 607 -2.49 -31.45 27.99
C ASP A 607 -1.20 -31.73 28.78
N ARG A 608 -0.03 -31.18 28.39
CA ARG A 608 1.19 -31.26 29.20
C ARG A 608 1.28 -30.10 30.19
N PRO A 609 1.17 -30.33 31.51
CA PRO A 609 1.43 -29.28 32.49
C PRO A 609 2.93 -28.94 32.52
N GLU A 610 3.25 -27.64 32.53
CA GLU A 610 4.58 -27.04 32.32
C GLU A 610 5.70 -27.40 33.33
N TRP A 611 5.54 -28.38 34.23
CA TRP A 611 6.53 -28.65 35.29
C TRP A 611 7.57 -29.74 34.99
N ASP A 612 7.46 -30.50 33.88
CA ASP A 612 8.36 -31.64 33.61
C ASP A 612 9.67 -31.32 32.87
N THR A 613 9.95 -30.05 32.53
CA THR A 613 11.23 -29.67 31.86
C THR A 613 12.25 -28.98 32.77
N MET A 614 12.01 -28.93 34.09
CA MET A 614 13.04 -28.60 35.07
C MET A 614 13.55 -29.88 35.72
N ASN A 615 14.39 -30.62 34.99
CA ASN A 615 15.45 -31.52 35.47
C ASN A 615 15.82 -32.52 34.35
N MET A 616 16.66 -32.08 33.42
CA MET A 616 17.67 -32.91 32.75
C MET A 616 18.77 -32.01 32.19
#